data_AF-A0A929GUX1-F1
#
_entry.id   AF-A0A929GUX1-F1
#
_cell.length_a   1.000
_cell.length_b   1.000
_cell.length_c   1.000
_cell.angle_alpha   90.00
_cell.angle_beta   90.00
_cell.angle_gamma   90.00
#
_symmetry.space_group_name_H-M   'P 1'
#
loop_
_entity.id
_entity.type
_entity.pdbx_description
1 polymer ?
#
loop_
_entity_poly.entity_id
_entity_poly.type
_entity_poly.pdbx_seq_one_letter_code
_entity_poly.pdbx_strand_id
1 'polypeptide(L)'
;MENLKPFHSHLEGLQSKTKNLTENGLALNALFAGEETRLKREGEASSLGAVYRAIVERSQRLREIEASASRGHSQANLVLFPVGLIMTAMVSKGKRLSAIADYLLRGPTDSQQPFGLVMVFIGSKGLPDDARVVSISQLARESNRSEPEIMNKLQDDGYLLFSEEAFSLLIDSLVSDIRQGKLHLPLSRDKLVEITGLNKQKLRVKIIEVE
;
A
#
# COMPACT_ATOMS: atom_id res chain seq x y z
N MET A 1 -64.63 48.61 -3.61
CA MET A 1 -63.90 47.32 -3.46
C MET A 1 -62.40 47.42 -3.82
N GLU A 2 -61.82 48.61 -4.00
CA GLU A 2 -60.44 48.76 -4.51
C GLU A 2 -59.31 48.65 -3.46
N ASN A 3 -59.64 48.53 -2.17
CA ASN A 3 -58.64 48.65 -1.08
C ASN A 3 -57.89 47.35 -0.71
N LEU A 4 -58.12 46.24 -1.41
CA LEU A 4 -57.51 44.93 -1.08
C LEU A 4 -56.37 44.50 -2.03
N LYS A 5 -56.23 45.14 -3.20
CA LYS A 5 -55.16 44.85 -4.16
C LYS A 5 -53.74 44.89 -3.57
N PRO A 6 -53.34 45.93 -2.80
CA PRO A 6 -51.97 45.99 -2.26
C PRO A 6 -51.68 44.87 -1.24
N PHE A 7 -52.70 44.42 -0.49
CA PHE A 7 -52.57 43.29 0.43
C PHE A 7 -52.38 41.97 -0.31
N HIS A 8 -53.11 41.76 -1.40
CA HIS A 8 -52.97 40.55 -2.21
C HIS A 8 -51.58 40.44 -2.85
N SER A 9 -51.10 41.52 -3.47
CA SER A 9 -49.75 41.55 -4.06
C SER A 9 -48.65 41.38 -3.01
N HIS A 10 -48.85 41.88 -1.79
CA HIS A 10 -47.91 41.67 -0.69
C HIS A 10 -47.84 40.20 -0.25
N LEU A 11 -48.99 39.53 -0.13
CA LEU A 11 -49.06 38.10 0.22
C LEU A 11 -48.44 37.21 -0.85
N GLU A 12 -48.69 37.49 -2.14
CA GLU A 12 -48.04 36.79 -3.26
C GLU A 12 -46.52 36.97 -3.23
N GLY A 13 -46.04 38.19 -2.95
CA GLY A 13 -44.63 38.48 -2.77
C GLY A 13 -44.01 37.73 -1.59
N LEU A 14 -44.73 37.61 -0.47
CA LEU A 14 -44.30 36.84 0.69
C LEU A 14 -44.22 35.34 0.38
N GLN A 15 -45.24 34.80 -0.27
CA GLN A 15 -45.29 33.39 -0.68
C GLN A 15 -44.14 33.05 -1.65
N SER A 16 -43.86 33.92 -2.61
CA SER A 16 -42.72 33.79 -3.53
C SER A 16 -41.39 33.78 -2.77
N LYS A 17 -41.20 34.69 -1.80
CA LYS A 17 -40.00 34.71 -0.95
C LYS A 17 -39.85 33.43 -0.12
N THR A 18 -40.92 32.93 0.50
CA THR A 18 -40.88 31.68 1.27
C THR A 18 -40.55 30.48 0.39
N LYS A 19 -41.09 30.43 -0.84
CA LYS A 19 -40.75 29.40 -1.82
C LYS A 19 -39.27 29.45 -2.20
N ASN A 20 -38.76 30.62 -2.58
CA ASN A 20 -37.34 30.81 -2.91
C ASN A 20 -36.42 30.45 -1.74
N LEU A 21 -36.79 30.82 -0.51
CA LEU A 21 -36.02 30.48 0.69
C LEU A 21 -35.99 28.96 0.91
N THR A 22 -37.11 28.27 0.69
CA THR A 22 -37.20 26.81 0.80
C THR A 22 -36.34 26.14 -0.26
N GLU A 23 -36.43 26.58 -1.51
CA GLU A 23 -35.61 26.06 -2.62
C GLU A 23 -34.11 26.26 -2.35
N ASN A 24 -33.72 27.46 -1.88
CA ASN A 24 -32.33 27.73 -1.50
C ASN A 24 -31.88 26.90 -0.30
N GLY A 25 -32.77 26.68 0.69
CA GLY A 25 -32.48 25.83 1.84
C GLY A 25 -32.24 24.37 1.44
N LEU A 26 -33.05 23.84 0.51
CA LEU A 26 -32.85 22.50 -0.05
C LEU A 26 -31.56 22.40 -0.86
N ALA A 27 -31.24 23.42 -1.65
CA ALA A 27 -29.99 23.48 -2.42
C ALA A 27 -28.75 23.50 -1.49
N LEU A 28 -28.78 24.31 -0.42
CA LEU A 28 -27.73 24.34 0.60
C LEU A 28 -27.57 23.00 1.31
N ASN A 29 -28.68 22.34 1.66
CA ASN A 29 -28.63 21.03 2.30
C ASN A 29 -27.96 19.98 1.39
N ALA A 30 -28.27 19.99 0.09
CA ALA A 30 -27.61 19.13 -0.89
C ALA A 30 -26.10 19.42 -1.02
N LEU A 31 -25.71 20.70 -0.98
CA LEU A 31 -24.30 21.09 -0.99
C LEU A 31 -23.57 20.60 0.26
N PHE A 32 -24.15 20.75 1.44
CA PHE A 32 -23.54 20.28 2.69
C PHE A 32 -23.42 18.75 2.73
N ALA A 33 -24.45 18.02 2.28
CA ALA A 33 -24.37 16.57 2.15
C ALA A 33 -23.23 16.16 1.19
N GLY A 34 -23.10 16.85 0.04
CA GLY A 34 -21.99 16.64 -0.89
C GLY A 34 -20.62 16.87 -0.23
N GLU A 35 -20.49 17.96 0.53
CA GLU A 35 -19.24 18.32 1.20
C GLU A 35 -18.87 17.34 2.32
N GLU A 36 -19.84 16.86 3.09
CA GLU A 36 -19.63 15.81 4.10
C GLU A 36 -19.03 14.55 3.47
N THR A 37 -19.58 14.09 2.33
CA THR A 37 -19.00 12.93 1.63
C THR A 37 -17.59 13.19 1.12
N ARG A 38 -17.28 14.42 0.70
CA ARG A 38 -15.95 14.81 0.21
C ARG A 38 -14.94 14.80 1.36
N LEU A 39 -15.29 15.40 2.50
CA LEU A 39 -14.45 15.46 3.69
C LEU A 39 -14.20 14.07 4.28
N LYS A 40 -15.22 13.20 4.30
CA LYS A 40 -15.07 11.80 4.73
C LYS A 40 -14.03 11.07 3.88
N ARG A 41 -14.11 11.19 2.54
CA ARG A 41 -13.15 10.60 1.61
C ARG A 41 -11.73 11.13 1.80
N GLU A 42 -11.58 12.43 2.02
CA GLU A 42 -10.25 13.01 2.30
C GLU A 42 -9.68 12.53 3.65
N GLY A 43 -10.54 12.33 4.65
CA GLY A 43 -10.17 11.72 5.92
C GLY A 43 -9.68 10.28 5.76
N GLU A 44 -10.39 9.46 4.99
CA GLU A 44 -9.98 8.08 4.66
C GLU A 44 -8.64 8.06 3.92
N ALA A 45 -8.47 8.89 2.89
CA ALA A 45 -7.24 9.02 2.13
C ALA A 45 -6.06 9.48 3.01
N SER A 46 -6.31 10.44 3.91
CA SER A 46 -5.31 10.94 4.85
C SER A 46 -4.87 9.87 5.86
N SER A 47 -5.83 9.06 6.33
CA SER A 47 -5.55 7.92 7.23
C SER A 47 -4.66 6.89 6.55
N LEU A 48 -4.96 6.54 5.29
CA LEU A 48 -4.11 5.63 4.51
C LEU A 48 -2.70 6.21 4.28
N GLY A 49 -2.61 7.52 4.00
CA GLY A 49 -1.32 8.21 3.88
C GLY A 49 -0.50 8.20 5.18
N ALA A 50 -1.15 8.24 6.36
CA ALA A 50 -0.48 8.12 7.64
C ALA A 50 0.11 6.70 7.85
N VAL A 51 -0.65 5.66 7.49
CA VAL A 51 -0.19 4.25 7.53
C VAL A 51 1.02 4.06 6.63
N TYR A 52 0.97 4.58 5.40
CA TYR A 52 2.10 4.53 4.47
C TYR A 52 3.37 5.16 5.06
N ARG A 53 3.26 6.38 5.61
CA ARG A 53 4.42 7.04 6.25
C ARG A 53 5.00 6.21 7.40
N ALA A 54 4.15 5.64 8.25
CA ALA A 54 4.59 4.79 9.35
C ALA A 54 5.31 3.52 8.85
N ILE A 55 4.82 2.93 7.76
CA ILE A 55 5.43 1.77 7.10
C ILE A 55 6.80 2.12 6.50
N VAL A 56 6.91 3.22 5.78
CA VAL A 56 8.18 3.68 5.19
C VAL A 56 9.22 3.96 6.29
N GLU A 57 8.82 4.66 7.34
CA GLU A 57 9.70 4.93 8.49
C GLU A 57 10.19 3.62 9.14
N ARG A 58 9.29 2.65 9.34
CA ARG A 58 9.64 1.35 9.91
C ARG A 58 10.53 0.52 8.99
N SER A 59 10.30 0.57 7.68
CA SER A 59 11.14 -0.06 6.66
C SER A 59 12.57 0.48 6.72
N GLN A 60 12.71 1.80 6.77
CA GLN A 60 14.01 2.45 6.85
C GLN A 60 14.77 2.05 8.13
N ARG A 61 14.11 2.08 9.29
CA ARG A 61 14.70 1.62 10.56
C ARG A 61 15.16 0.17 10.50
N LEU A 62 14.36 -0.73 9.92
CA LEU A 62 14.74 -2.14 9.77
C LEU A 62 15.95 -2.31 8.85
N ARG A 63 16.04 -1.55 7.76
CA ARG A 63 17.23 -1.57 6.88
C ARG A 63 18.49 -1.11 7.61
N GLU A 64 18.40 -0.10 8.45
CA GLU A 64 19.54 0.38 9.26
C GLU A 64 19.99 -0.67 10.28
N ILE A 65 19.03 -1.38 10.90
CA ILE A 65 19.31 -2.50 11.81
C ILE A 65 20.01 -3.63 11.04
N GLU A 66 19.48 -4.03 9.88
CA GLU A 66 20.08 -5.07 9.03
C GLU A 66 21.49 -4.70 8.55
N ALA A 67 21.70 -3.44 8.14
CA ALA A 67 23.01 -2.95 7.72
C ALA A 67 24.03 -2.91 8.87
N SER A 68 23.56 -2.70 10.10
CA SER A 68 24.41 -2.74 11.30
C SER A 68 24.72 -4.19 11.70
N ALA A 69 23.74 -5.08 11.63
CA ALA A 69 23.91 -6.50 11.89
C ALA A 69 24.89 -7.16 10.89
N SER A 70 24.78 -6.82 9.61
CA SER A 70 25.73 -7.28 8.57
C SER A 70 27.16 -6.82 8.86
N ARG A 71 27.37 -5.54 9.23
CA ARG A 71 28.69 -5.02 9.60
C ARG A 71 29.27 -5.72 10.83
N GLY A 72 28.47 -5.92 11.88
CA GLY A 72 28.89 -6.65 13.08
C GLY A 72 29.27 -8.10 12.77
N HIS A 73 28.51 -8.76 11.89
CA HIS A 73 28.82 -10.11 11.45
C HIS A 73 30.11 -10.18 10.62
N SER A 74 30.30 -9.27 9.67
CA SER A 74 31.54 -9.16 8.88
C SER A 74 32.75 -8.82 9.74
N GLN A 75 32.58 -8.05 10.82
CA GLN A 75 33.66 -7.71 11.75
C GLN A 75 34.00 -8.88 12.69
N ALA A 76 33.02 -9.68 13.11
CA ALA A 76 33.24 -10.90 13.89
C ALA A 76 33.86 -12.04 13.05
N ASN A 77 33.59 -12.06 11.74
CA ASN A 77 34.17 -12.99 10.77
C ASN A 77 35.43 -12.43 10.06
N LEU A 78 36.16 -11.50 10.67
CA LEU A 78 37.47 -11.04 10.16
C LEU A 78 38.56 -12.13 10.32
N VAL A 79 38.42 -13.20 9.54
CA VAL A 79 39.56 -13.83 8.87
C VAL A 79 39.42 -13.51 7.38
N LEU A 80 40.11 -12.44 6.99
CA LEU A 80 40.72 -12.19 5.67
C LEU A 80 39.82 -12.28 4.41
N PHE A 81 39.36 -11.13 3.90
CA PHE A 81 39.36 -10.90 2.45
C PHE A 81 39.74 -9.45 2.13
N PRO A 82 40.70 -9.22 1.21
CA PRO A 82 41.22 -7.89 0.92
C PRO A 82 40.25 -7.10 0.03
N VAL A 83 40.13 -5.83 0.39
CA VAL A 83 39.84 -4.63 -0.41
C VAL A 83 39.65 -4.86 -1.93
N GLY A 84 38.47 -4.48 -2.44
CA GLY A 84 38.31 -4.00 -3.81
C GLY A 84 37.00 -4.37 -4.48
N LEU A 85 36.00 -3.49 -4.44
CA LEU A 85 35.13 -3.29 -5.61
C LEU A 85 34.51 -1.89 -5.62
N ILE A 86 34.97 -1.06 -6.55
CA ILE A 86 34.42 0.24 -6.89
C ILE A 86 33.25 -0.02 -7.86
N MET A 87 32.03 0.40 -7.51
CA MET A 87 30.88 0.36 -8.42
C MET A 87 30.69 1.74 -9.06
N THR A 88 31.15 1.88 -10.29
CA THR A 88 30.83 3.01 -11.16
C THR A 88 29.36 2.94 -11.60
N ALA A 89 28.70 4.09 -11.53
CA ALA A 89 27.38 4.32 -12.09
C ALA A 89 27.44 4.27 -13.63
N MET A 90 26.49 3.57 -14.28
CA MET A 90 25.80 4.02 -15.50
C MET A 90 24.66 3.06 -15.91
N VAL A 91 23.46 3.65 -16.04
CA VAL A 91 22.39 3.42 -17.05
C VAL A 91 21.83 2.00 -17.29
N SER A 92 20.53 1.83 -17.00
CA SER A 92 19.47 1.46 -17.97
C SER A 92 18.22 0.90 -17.25
N LYS A 93 17.04 1.43 -17.59
CA LYS A 93 15.73 1.24 -16.93
C LYS A 93 15.10 -0.17 -17.01
N GLY A 94 15.87 -1.23 -17.26
CA GLY A 94 15.33 -2.59 -17.47
C GLY A 94 15.78 -3.68 -16.50
N LYS A 95 16.67 -3.40 -15.53
CA LYS A 95 17.41 -4.45 -14.80
C LYS A 95 17.01 -4.66 -13.33
N ARG A 96 16.09 -3.88 -12.76
CA ARG A 96 15.77 -3.99 -11.32
C ARG A 96 14.89 -5.18 -10.95
N LEU A 97 14.01 -5.62 -11.86
CA LEU A 97 13.27 -6.87 -11.68
C LEU A 97 14.15 -8.11 -11.90
N SER A 98 15.21 -8.00 -12.73
CA SER A 98 16.18 -9.08 -12.88
C SER A 98 17.01 -9.24 -11.63
N ALA A 99 17.39 -8.18 -10.91
CA ALA A 99 18.19 -8.32 -9.69
C ALA A 99 17.46 -9.11 -8.58
N ILE A 100 16.14 -8.98 -8.48
CA ILE A 100 15.32 -9.78 -7.54
C ILE A 100 15.17 -11.21 -8.06
N ALA A 101 14.94 -11.41 -9.36
CA ALA A 101 14.88 -12.73 -9.97
C ALA A 101 16.23 -13.47 -9.88
N ASP A 102 17.34 -12.78 -10.09
CA ASP A 102 18.71 -13.28 -9.99
C ASP A 102 19.05 -13.61 -8.52
N TYR A 103 18.52 -12.86 -7.55
CA TYR A 103 18.64 -13.18 -6.13
C TYR A 103 17.83 -14.42 -5.74
N LEU A 104 16.62 -14.59 -6.32
CA LEU A 104 15.78 -15.77 -6.10
C LEU A 104 16.29 -17.02 -6.83
N LEU A 105 16.97 -16.85 -7.98
CA LEU A 105 17.54 -17.93 -8.79
C LEU A 105 18.93 -18.36 -8.32
N ARG A 106 19.66 -17.48 -7.62
CA ARG A 106 20.92 -17.81 -6.97
C ARG A 106 20.60 -18.49 -5.64
N GLY A 107 20.30 -19.79 -5.71
CA GLY A 107 20.20 -20.65 -4.54
C GLY A 107 21.39 -20.45 -3.59
N PRO A 108 21.20 -20.64 -2.28
CA PRO A 108 22.21 -20.32 -1.28
C PRO A 108 23.47 -21.12 -1.55
N THR A 109 24.53 -20.45 -2.01
CA THR A 109 25.88 -20.94 -1.77
C THR A 109 26.13 -20.84 -0.27
N ASP A 110 26.28 -22.01 0.36
CA ASP A 110 26.22 -22.38 1.79
C ASP A 110 27.01 -21.57 2.85
N SER A 111 27.41 -20.31 2.62
CA SER A 111 28.32 -19.65 3.57
C SER A 111 28.07 -18.17 3.87
N GLN A 112 27.01 -17.53 3.36
CA GLN A 112 26.68 -16.16 3.73
C GLN A 112 25.28 -16.07 4.34
N GLN A 113 25.22 -15.68 5.62
CA GLN A 113 23.96 -15.34 6.27
C GLN A 113 23.26 -14.22 5.47
N PRO A 114 21.96 -14.35 5.17
CA PRO A 114 21.24 -13.33 4.43
C PRO A 114 21.06 -12.08 5.29
N PHE A 115 21.22 -10.89 4.69
CA PHE A 115 20.98 -9.59 5.33
C PHE A 115 20.30 -8.63 4.35
N GLY A 116 19.44 -7.75 4.88
CA GLY A 116 18.95 -6.57 4.15
C GLY A 116 17.64 -6.71 3.37
N LEU A 117 17.05 -7.91 3.26
CA LEU A 117 15.74 -8.09 2.64
C LEU A 117 14.63 -7.69 3.62
N VAL A 118 14.03 -6.53 3.36
CA VAL A 118 12.90 -5.98 4.13
C VAL A 118 11.68 -5.86 3.22
N MET A 119 10.55 -6.39 3.66
CA MET A 119 9.30 -6.38 2.90
C MET A 119 8.14 -5.86 3.75
N VAL A 120 7.15 -5.28 3.06
CA VAL A 120 5.85 -4.95 3.63
C VAL A 120 4.95 -6.15 3.43
N PHE A 121 4.25 -6.59 4.48
CA PHE A 121 3.21 -7.59 4.32
C PHE A 121 1.87 -7.10 4.84
N ILE A 122 0.80 -7.55 4.19
CA ILE A 122 -0.59 -7.24 4.54
C ILE A 122 -1.29 -8.55 4.89
N GLY A 123 -1.83 -8.63 6.10
CA GLY A 123 -2.55 -9.81 6.57
C GLY A 123 -4.04 -9.79 6.27
N SER A 124 -4.73 -10.76 6.88
CA SER A 124 -6.14 -11.07 6.59
C SER A 124 -7.09 -9.90 6.83
N LYS A 125 -6.81 -9.01 7.79
CA LYS A 125 -7.70 -7.85 8.05
C LYS A 125 -7.50 -6.72 7.03
N GLY A 126 -6.45 -6.78 6.21
CA GLY A 126 -6.20 -5.83 5.15
C GLY A 126 -5.73 -4.46 5.64
N LEU A 127 -6.08 -3.40 4.90
CA LEU A 127 -5.71 -2.02 5.21
C LEU A 127 -6.87 -1.27 5.87
N PRO A 128 -6.60 -0.40 6.86
CA PRO A 128 -5.28 0.01 7.36
C PRO A 128 -4.66 -0.91 8.43
N ASP A 129 -5.42 -1.86 8.97
CA ASP A 129 -5.15 -2.43 10.30
C ASP A 129 -4.05 -3.51 10.37
N ASP A 130 -3.73 -4.17 9.24
CA ASP A 130 -2.89 -5.37 9.22
C ASP A 130 -1.73 -5.27 8.22
N ALA A 131 -1.26 -4.04 7.97
CA ALA A 131 -0.05 -3.80 7.20
C ALA A 131 1.15 -3.59 8.12
N ARG A 132 2.22 -4.36 7.89
CA ARG A 132 3.42 -4.38 8.74
C ARG A 132 4.66 -4.54 7.88
N VAL A 133 5.81 -4.22 8.47
CA VAL A 133 7.12 -4.40 7.83
C VAL A 133 7.92 -5.45 8.59
N VAL A 134 8.56 -6.36 7.85
CA VAL A 134 9.42 -7.42 8.37
C VAL A 134 10.75 -7.45 7.64
N SER A 135 11.80 -7.79 8.39
CA SER A 135 13.06 -8.24 7.82
C SER A 135 12.94 -9.74 7.53
N ILE A 136 12.87 -10.10 6.25
CA ILE A 136 12.89 -11.50 5.80
C ILE A 136 14.24 -12.13 6.13
N SER A 137 15.33 -11.38 5.96
CA SER A 137 16.67 -11.83 6.33
C SER A 137 16.78 -12.18 7.81
N GLN A 138 16.20 -11.37 8.69
CA GLN A 138 16.17 -11.66 10.12
C GLN A 138 15.39 -12.94 10.41
N LEU A 139 14.18 -13.08 9.86
CA LEU A 139 13.36 -14.27 10.04
C LEU A 139 14.06 -15.54 9.51
N ALA A 140 14.75 -15.44 8.38
CA ALA A 140 15.55 -16.51 7.80
C ALA A 140 16.67 -16.96 8.76
N ARG A 141 17.42 -15.99 9.33
CA ARG A 141 18.47 -16.28 10.32
C ARG A 141 17.90 -16.88 11.62
N GLU A 142 16.82 -16.33 12.16
CA GLU A 142 16.20 -16.77 13.43
C GLU A 142 15.60 -18.18 13.34
N SER A 143 15.09 -18.55 12.16
CA SER A 143 14.47 -19.86 11.94
C SER A 143 15.39 -20.88 11.26
N ASN A 144 16.61 -20.48 10.93
CA ASN A 144 17.58 -21.27 10.16
C ASN A 144 16.99 -21.82 8.85
N ARG A 145 16.31 -20.95 8.10
CA ARG A 145 15.67 -21.25 6.80
C ARG A 145 16.12 -20.25 5.74
N SER A 146 15.96 -20.61 4.47
CA SER A 146 16.24 -19.68 3.38
C SER A 146 15.19 -18.57 3.29
N GLU A 147 15.56 -17.39 2.77
CA GLU A 147 14.60 -16.29 2.57
C GLU A 147 13.40 -16.67 1.66
N PRO A 148 13.59 -17.42 0.56
CA PRO A 148 12.47 -17.91 -0.24
C PRO A 148 11.51 -18.82 0.54
N GLU A 149 12.02 -19.68 1.43
CA GLU A 149 11.16 -20.50 2.30
C GLU A 149 10.33 -19.66 3.25
N ILE A 150 10.90 -18.58 3.80
CA ILE A 150 10.16 -17.65 4.66
C ILE A 150 9.09 -16.93 3.87
N MET A 151 9.41 -16.43 2.67
CA MET A 151 8.45 -15.75 1.81
C MET A 151 7.30 -16.67 1.41
N ASN A 152 7.60 -17.90 0.97
CA ASN A 152 6.59 -18.89 0.61
C ASN A 152 5.70 -19.23 1.80
N LYS A 153 6.29 -19.47 2.99
CA LYS A 153 5.51 -19.72 4.20
C LYS A 153 4.57 -18.56 4.53
N LEU A 154 5.04 -17.31 4.46
CA LEU A 154 4.19 -16.15 4.71
C LEU A 154 3.06 -16.05 3.67
N GLN A 155 3.32 -16.37 2.41
CA GLN A 155 2.27 -16.39 1.39
C GLN A 155 1.26 -17.51 1.62
N ASP A 156 1.72 -18.70 2.03
CA ASP A 156 0.88 -19.85 2.39
C ASP A 156 0.02 -19.57 3.62
N ASP A 157 0.57 -18.85 4.60
CA ASP A 157 -0.15 -18.33 5.78
C ASP A 157 -1.17 -17.23 5.40
N GLY A 158 -1.21 -16.83 4.12
CA GLY A 158 -2.21 -15.92 3.55
C GLY A 158 -1.79 -14.46 3.52
N TYR A 159 -0.52 -14.13 3.77
CA TYR A 159 -0.03 -12.75 3.69
C TYR A 159 0.21 -12.30 2.25
N LEU A 160 -0.08 -11.03 1.94
CA LEU A 160 0.37 -10.39 0.71
C LEU A 160 1.73 -9.76 0.96
N LEU A 161 2.72 -10.05 0.13
CA LEU A 161 4.08 -9.50 0.26
C LEU A 161 4.34 -8.45 -0.82
N PHE A 162 4.86 -7.30 -0.41
CA PHE A 162 5.22 -6.20 -1.29
C PHE A 162 6.63 -5.70 -0.99
N SER A 163 7.37 -5.34 -2.03
CA SER A 163 8.50 -4.41 -1.86
C SER A 163 7.96 -3.03 -1.48
N GLU A 164 8.80 -2.20 -0.86
CA GLU A 164 8.42 -0.82 -0.52
C GLU A 164 7.95 -0.03 -1.75
N GLU A 165 8.62 -0.20 -2.89
CA GLU A 165 8.26 0.44 -4.16
C GLU A 165 6.88 -0.01 -4.65
N ALA A 166 6.62 -1.33 -4.63
CA ALA A 166 5.32 -1.87 -5.04
C ALA A 166 4.20 -1.43 -4.08
N PHE A 167 4.49 -1.36 -2.78
CA PHE A 167 3.56 -0.87 -1.77
C PHE A 167 3.26 0.62 -1.97
N SER A 168 4.25 1.47 -2.28
CA SER A 168 4.03 2.88 -2.60
C SER A 168 3.07 3.06 -3.77
N LEU A 169 3.29 2.32 -4.87
CA LEU A 169 2.41 2.37 -6.04
C LEU A 169 0.98 1.94 -5.71
N LEU A 170 0.82 0.90 -4.88
CA LEU A 170 -0.48 0.47 -4.39
C LEU A 170 -1.17 1.58 -3.60
N ILE A 171 -0.47 2.19 -2.63
CA ILE A 171 -1.03 3.27 -1.81
C ILE A 171 -1.44 4.47 -2.67
N ASP A 172 -0.60 4.90 -3.61
CA ASP A 172 -0.91 6.03 -4.50
C ASP A 172 -2.20 5.78 -5.30
N SER A 173 -2.36 4.56 -5.83
CA SER A 173 -3.58 4.15 -6.53
C SER A 173 -4.79 4.17 -5.60
N LEU A 174 -4.68 3.58 -4.41
CA LEU A 174 -5.78 3.50 -3.45
C LEU A 174 -6.22 4.88 -2.95
N VAL A 175 -5.27 5.78 -2.67
CA VAL A 175 -5.54 7.17 -2.27
C VAL A 175 -6.32 7.89 -3.38
N SER A 176 -5.92 7.72 -4.63
CA SER A 176 -6.61 8.30 -5.79
C SER A 176 -8.05 7.78 -5.89
N ASP A 177 -8.25 6.47 -5.77
CA ASP A 177 -9.57 5.85 -5.86
C ASP A 177 -10.49 6.22 -4.69
N ILE A 178 -9.97 6.36 -3.48
CA ILE A 178 -10.73 6.84 -2.31
C ILE A 178 -11.19 8.28 -2.51
N ARG A 179 -10.30 9.17 -2.98
CA ARG A 179 -10.65 10.57 -3.28
C ARG A 179 -11.73 10.67 -4.35
N GLN A 180 -11.68 9.79 -5.34
CA GLN A 180 -12.69 9.70 -6.40
C GLN A 180 -14.01 9.05 -5.91
N GLY A 181 -14.05 8.46 -4.72
CA GLY A 181 -15.22 7.76 -4.18
C GLY A 181 -15.46 6.38 -4.82
N LYS A 182 -14.44 5.79 -5.45
CA LYS A 182 -14.48 4.44 -6.01
C LYS A 182 -14.23 3.36 -4.97
N LEU A 183 -13.48 3.71 -3.92
CA LEU A 183 -13.11 2.83 -2.82
C LEU A 183 -13.35 3.52 -1.48
N HIS A 184 -13.54 2.69 -0.46
CA HIS A 184 -13.67 3.11 0.93
C HIS A 184 -12.86 2.19 1.83
N LEU A 185 -12.38 2.74 2.95
CA LEU A 185 -11.74 1.95 4.00
C LEU A 185 -12.79 1.35 4.96
N PRO A 186 -12.50 0.19 5.58
CA PRO A 186 -11.31 -0.66 5.42
C PRO A 186 -11.33 -1.50 4.13
N LEU A 187 -10.14 -1.79 3.58
CA LEU A 187 -9.97 -2.64 2.41
C LEU A 187 -9.52 -4.03 2.83
N SER A 188 -10.34 -5.03 2.50
CA SER A 188 -10.02 -6.44 2.75
C SER A 188 -8.86 -6.92 1.86
N ARG A 189 -8.18 -7.97 2.31
CA ARG A 189 -7.13 -8.64 1.53
C ARG A 189 -7.62 -9.04 0.14
N ASP A 190 -8.79 -9.66 0.03
CA ASP A 190 -9.31 -10.15 -1.25
C ASP A 190 -9.53 -9.01 -2.24
N LYS A 191 -10.00 -7.85 -1.75
CA LYS A 191 -10.13 -6.65 -2.57
C LYS A 191 -8.78 -6.13 -3.03
N LEU A 192 -7.76 -6.16 -2.16
CA LEU A 192 -6.39 -5.79 -2.53
C LEU A 192 -5.81 -6.74 -3.60
N VAL A 193 -6.08 -8.04 -3.50
CA VAL A 193 -5.68 -9.04 -4.52
C VAL A 193 -6.36 -8.78 -5.87
N GLU A 194 -7.64 -8.41 -5.85
CA GLU A 194 -8.40 -8.04 -7.05
C GLU A 194 -7.80 -6.81 -7.73
N ILE A 195 -7.55 -5.75 -6.95
CA ILE A 195 -7.01 -4.46 -7.44
C ILE A 195 -5.59 -4.62 -7.98
N THR A 196 -4.74 -5.39 -7.29
CA THR A 196 -3.34 -5.63 -7.69
C THR A 196 -3.21 -6.64 -8.83
N GLY A 197 -4.29 -7.35 -9.18
CA GLY A 197 -4.26 -8.38 -10.21
C GLY A 197 -3.45 -9.63 -9.83
N LEU A 198 -3.10 -9.81 -8.55
CA LEU A 198 -2.34 -10.95 -8.04
C LEU A 198 -3.06 -12.30 -8.24
N ASN A 199 -4.39 -12.28 -8.46
CA ASN A 199 -5.18 -13.48 -8.74
C ASN A 199 -5.11 -14.00 -10.20
N LYS A 200 -4.38 -13.34 -11.12
CA LYS A 200 -4.34 -13.75 -12.53
C LYS A 200 -3.30 -14.83 -12.86
N GLN A 201 -2.48 -15.28 -11.90
CA GLN A 201 -1.42 -16.28 -12.13
C GLN A 201 -1.66 -17.66 -11.49
N LYS A 202 -2.91 -18.09 -11.31
CA LYS A 202 -3.21 -19.53 -11.17
C LYS A 202 -3.36 -20.19 -12.55
N LEU A 203 -2.40 -19.97 -13.45
CA LEU A 203 -2.28 -20.76 -14.68
C LEU A 203 -1.73 -22.11 -14.28
N ARG A 204 -2.66 -23.08 -14.19
CA ARG A 204 -2.38 -24.51 -14.08
C ARG A 204 -1.34 -24.88 -15.14
N VAL A 205 -0.09 -25.11 -14.73
CA VAL A 205 0.88 -25.84 -15.54
C VAL A 205 0.34 -27.27 -15.60
N LYS A 206 -0.41 -27.58 -16.66
CA LYS A 206 -0.59 -28.96 -17.10
C LYS A 206 0.79 -29.44 -17.52
N ILE A 207 1.34 -30.35 -16.73
CA ILE A 207 2.45 -31.20 -17.15
C ILE A 207 1.96 -31.92 -18.40
N ILE A 208 2.54 -31.60 -19.55
CA ILE A 208 2.47 -32.45 -20.72
C ILE A 208 3.66 -33.37 -20.56
N GLU A 209 3.41 -34.59 -20.10
CA GLU A 209 4.31 -35.71 -20.33
C GLU A 209 4.38 -35.92 -21.85
N VAL A 210 5.61 -35.98 -22.38
CA VAL A 210 5.86 -36.54 -23.70
C VAL A 210 6.80 -37.70 -23.46
N GLU A 211 6.28 -38.91 -23.70
CA GLU A 211 7.03 -40.16 -23.87
C GLU A 211 8.10 -40.04 -24.96
#